data_AF-A0A8J2LUD8-F1
#
_entry.id   AF-A0A8J2LUD8-F1
#
_cell.length_a   1.000
_cell.length_b   1.000
_cell.length_c   1.000
_cell.angle_alpha   90.00
_cell.angle_beta   90.00
_cell.angle_gamma   90.00
#
_symmetry.space_group_name_H-M   'P 1'
#
loop_
_entity.id
_entity.type
_entity.pdbx_description
1 polymer ?
#
loop_
_entity_poly.entity_id
_entity_poly.type
_entity_poly.pdbx_seq_one_letter_code
_entity_poly.pdbx_strand_id
1 'polypeptide(L)'
;NGSHNPIFGNTKNCRNPELSPAGSSSGSASLIGAGGSLFGTGSDFGGSLRAPAHFCGISSIKPTIGRLSDKGLQTCVPSIGLPSVPGILA
;
A
#
# COMPACT_ATOMS: atom_id res chain seq x y z
N ASN A 1 2.85 13.87 -7.18
CA ASN A 1 3.69 12.69 -7.49
C ASN A 1 3.20 11.47 -6.70
N GLY A 2 2.49 10.54 -7.33
CA GLY A 2 2.29 9.17 -6.85
C GLY A 2 1.02 8.88 -6.04
N SER A 3 0.86 9.52 -4.89
CA SER A 3 -0.24 9.23 -3.95
C SER A 3 -0.77 10.51 -3.34
N HIS A 4 -1.77 11.09 -4.01
CA HIS A 4 -2.42 12.34 -3.65
C HIS A 4 -3.93 12.15 -3.56
N ASN A 5 -4.55 12.75 -2.55
CA ASN A 5 -5.99 12.88 -2.46
C ASN A 5 -6.36 14.31 -2.00
N PRO A 6 -7.57 14.81 -2.34
CA PRO A 6 -7.96 16.19 -2.04
C PRO A 6 -8.24 16.45 -0.55
N ILE A 7 -8.40 15.40 0.28
CA ILE A 7 -8.78 15.51 1.69
C ILE A 7 -7.55 15.65 2.60
N PHE A 8 -6.53 14.83 2.36
CA PHE A 8 -5.32 14.67 3.17
C PHE A 8 -4.06 15.14 2.43
N GLY A 9 -4.15 15.47 1.15
CA GLY A 9 -3.03 15.95 0.35
C GLY A 9 -2.15 14.83 -0.20
N ASN A 10 -0.87 15.13 -0.40
CA ASN A 10 0.10 14.23 -1.04
C ASN A 10 0.99 13.53 0.00
N THR A 11 1.05 12.19 -0.07
CA THR A 11 2.01 11.41 0.72
C THR A 11 3.40 11.55 0.09
N LYS A 12 4.41 11.81 0.93
CA LYS A 12 5.82 11.90 0.49
C LYS A 12 6.55 10.59 0.74
N ASN A 13 7.59 10.32 -0.06
CA ASN A 13 8.47 9.17 0.15
C ASN A 13 9.39 9.41 1.35
N CYS A 14 9.56 8.40 2.20
CA CYS A 14 10.35 8.49 3.43
C CYS A 14 11.85 8.73 3.19
N ARG A 15 12.39 8.28 2.05
CA ARG A 15 13.81 8.43 1.72
C ARG A 15 14.12 9.75 1.02
N ASN A 16 13.22 10.22 0.17
CA ASN A 16 13.38 11.48 -0.54
C ASN A 16 12.01 12.14 -0.77
N PRO A 17 11.72 13.29 -0.14
CA PRO A 17 10.41 13.95 -0.24
C PRO A 17 10.03 14.43 -1.65
N GLU A 18 10.98 14.55 -2.57
CA GLU A 18 10.75 14.91 -3.98
C GLU A 18 10.28 13.72 -4.83
N LEU A 19 10.52 12.49 -4.35
CA LEU A 19 10.14 11.27 -5.05
C LEU A 19 8.74 10.79 -4.66
N SER A 20 8.11 10.08 -5.60
CA SER A 20 6.85 9.38 -5.36
C SER A 20 7.04 8.23 -4.35
N PRO A 21 6.15 8.03 -3.38
CA PRO A 21 6.12 6.79 -2.56
C PRO A 21 5.41 5.62 -3.27
N ALA A 22 5.03 5.77 -4.56
CA ALA A 22 4.08 4.90 -5.27
C ALA A 22 2.74 4.80 -4.51
N GLY A 23 1.92 3.78 -4.75
CA GLY A 23 0.61 3.65 -4.13
C GLY A 23 -0.16 2.41 -4.59
N SER A 24 -1.31 2.10 -3.98
CA SER A 24 -2.07 2.93 -3.04
C SER A 24 -1.65 2.86 -1.56
N SER A 25 -0.88 1.85 -1.12
CA SER A 25 -0.47 1.70 0.29
C SER A 25 0.75 2.54 0.70
N SER A 26 0.88 3.74 0.13
CA SER A 26 1.99 4.67 0.33
C SER A 26 2.15 5.15 1.76
N GLY A 27 1.04 5.46 2.45
CA GLY A 27 1.06 5.95 3.83
C GLY A 27 1.70 4.95 4.79
N SER A 28 1.24 3.70 4.75
CA SER A 28 1.84 2.60 5.53
C SER A 28 3.30 2.37 5.15
N ALA A 29 3.63 2.38 3.85
CA ALA A 29 5.00 2.13 3.41
C ALA A 29 5.98 3.24 3.82
N SER A 30 5.58 4.51 3.68
CA SER A 30 6.38 5.65 4.13
C SER A 30 6.52 5.69 5.65
N LEU A 31 5.48 5.33 6.41
CA LEU A 31 5.56 5.28 7.87
C LEU A 31 6.53 4.19 8.35
N ILE A 32 6.42 2.98 7.79
CA ILE A 32 7.31 1.86 8.13
C ILE A 32 8.74 2.15 7.66
N GLY A 33 8.90 2.64 6.43
CA GLY A 33 10.22 3.01 5.89
C GLY A 33 10.89 4.18 6.62
N ALA A 34 10.12 5.00 7.34
CA ALA A 34 10.63 6.03 8.25
C ALA A 34 10.89 5.52 9.69
N GLY A 35 10.59 4.26 9.99
CA GLY A 35 10.74 3.66 11.32
C GLY A 35 9.61 3.98 12.30
N GLY A 36 8.49 4.54 11.83
CA GLY A 36 7.33 4.89 12.67
C GLY A 36 6.38 3.73 12.98
N SER A 37 6.51 2.60 12.27
CA SER A 37 5.79 1.36 12.56
C SER A 37 6.64 0.15 12.15
N LEU A 38 6.49 -0.97 12.86
CA LEU A 38 7.20 -2.22 12.56
C LEU A 38 6.54 -3.02 11.43
N PHE A 39 5.22 -2.87 11.28
CA PHE A 39 4.44 -3.56 10.26
C PHE A 39 3.20 -2.76 9.91
N GLY A 40 2.57 -3.10 8.79
CA GLY A 40 1.31 -2.50 8.38
C GLY A 40 0.54 -3.43 7.45
N THR A 41 -0.74 -3.13 7.27
CA THR A 41 -1.61 -3.86 6.36
C THR A 41 -2.01 -2.98 5.18
N GLY A 42 -2.43 -3.62 4.11
CA GLY A 42 -2.97 -2.95 2.93
C GLY A 42 -3.54 -3.96 1.95
N SER A 43 -3.78 -3.53 0.72
CA SER A 43 -4.37 -4.38 -0.32
C SER A 43 -3.60 -4.24 -1.64
N ASP A 44 -3.50 -5.34 -2.37
CA ASP A 44 -2.80 -5.41 -3.65
C ASP A 44 -3.71 -6.06 -4.69
N PHE A 45 -4.19 -5.20 -5.60
CA PHE A 45 -4.91 -5.60 -6.81
C PHE A 45 -3.96 -5.67 -8.01
N GLY A 46 -3.16 -4.61 -8.22
CA GLY A 46 -2.24 -4.49 -9.36
C GLY A 46 -0.78 -4.17 -8.99
N GLY A 47 -0.41 -4.38 -7.72
CA GLY A 47 0.92 -4.00 -7.19
C GLY A 47 0.88 -2.97 -6.06
N SER A 48 -0.30 -2.66 -5.53
CA SER A 48 -0.47 -1.56 -4.56
C SER A 48 0.23 -1.75 -3.21
N LEU A 49 0.66 -2.97 -2.87
CA LEU A 49 1.58 -3.23 -1.74
C LEU A 49 3.04 -3.26 -2.21
N ARG A 50 3.30 -3.98 -3.31
CA ARG A 50 4.65 -4.23 -3.81
C ARG A 50 5.35 -2.98 -4.34
N ALA A 51 4.63 -2.11 -5.05
CA ALA A 51 5.17 -0.86 -5.58
C ALA A 51 5.62 0.10 -4.47
N PRO A 52 4.79 0.46 -3.47
CA PRO A 52 5.25 1.35 -2.40
C PRO A 52 6.31 0.70 -1.51
N ALA A 53 6.26 -0.63 -1.31
CA ALA A 53 7.33 -1.34 -0.62
C ALA A 53 8.68 -1.17 -1.32
N HIS A 54 8.72 -1.35 -2.64
CA HIS A 54 9.93 -1.15 -3.43
C HIS A 54 10.43 0.31 -3.37
N PHE A 55 9.53 1.29 -3.45
CA PHE A 55 9.89 2.71 -3.48
C PHE A 55 10.35 3.25 -2.11
N CYS A 56 9.77 2.77 -1.02
CA CYS A 56 10.21 3.08 0.35
C CYS A 56 11.32 2.11 0.83
N GLY A 57 11.64 1.08 0.03
CA GLY A 57 12.53 -0.06 0.27
C GLY A 57 12.34 -0.72 1.61
N ILE A 58 11.09 -1.13 1.82
CA ILE A 58 10.67 -2.10 2.81
C ILE A 58 10.22 -3.37 2.07
N SER A 59 9.92 -4.43 2.81
CA SER A 59 9.37 -5.65 2.24
C SER A 59 7.85 -5.63 2.26
N SER A 60 7.24 -6.36 1.33
CA SER A 60 5.81 -6.61 1.36
C SER A 60 5.49 -8.00 0.82
N ILE A 61 4.37 -8.55 1.27
CA ILE A 61 3.85 -9.81 0.79
C ILE A 61 2.40 -9.63 0.32
N LYS A 62 2.18 -9.96 -0.95
CA LYS A 62 0.84 -10.22 -1.49
C LYS A 62 0.59 -11.72 -1.40
N PRO A 63 -0.20 -12.21 -0.44
CA PRO A 63 -0.45 -13.63 -0.31
C PRO A 63 -1.28 -14.17 -1.50
N THR A 64 -1.46 -15.48 -1.52
CA THR A 64 -2.39 -16.14 -2.44
C THR A 64 -3.81 -15.58 -2.21
N ILE A 65 -4.58 -15.43 -3.28
CA ILE A 65 -5.99 -15.03 -3.21
C ILE A 65 -6.73 -15.95 -2.22
N GLY A 66 -7.53 -15.38 -1.32
CA GLY A 66 -8.28 -16.12 -0.30
C GLY A 66 -7.46 -16.58 0.91
N ARG A 67 -6.15 -16.30 0.98
CA ARG A 67 -5.33 -16.66 2.15
C ARG A 67 -5.66 -15.82 3.39
N LEU A 68 -5.96 -14.54 3.19
CA LEU A 68 -6.37 -13.61 4.23
C LEU A 68 -7.83 -13.21 3.99
N SER A 69 -8.58 -12.97 5.06
CA SER A 69 -9.98 -12.57 4.96
C SER A 69 -10.10 -11.18 4.34
N ASP A 70 -10.92 -11.06 3.32
CA ASP A 70 -11.32 -9.80 2.67
C ASP A 70 -12.56 -9.15 3.32
N LYS A 71 -13.10 -9.74 4.40
CA LYS A 71 -14.24 -9.18 5.13
C LYS A 71 -13.92 -7.78 5.63
N GLY A 72 -14.74 -6.80 5.23
CA GLY A 72 -14.57 -5.39 5.59
C GLY A 72 -13.56 -4.64 4.73
N LEU A 73 -12.96 -5.27 3.70
CA LEU A 73 -12.12 -4.57 2.74
C LEU A 73 -12.99 -3.64 1.89
N GLN A 74 -12.77 -2.33 2.02
CA GLN A 74 -13.50 -1.35 1.23
C GLN A 74 -12.89 -1.23 -0.16
N THR A 75 -13.68 -1.55 -1.17
CA THR A 75 -13.30 -1.43 -2.58
C THR A 75 -14.09 -0.32 -3.25
N CYS A 76 -13.43 0.43 -4.12
CA CYS A 76 -14.07 1.46 -4.94
C CYS A 76 -14.95 0.84 -6.03
N VAL A 77 -14.67 -0.41 -6.42
CA VAL A 77 -15.45 -1.16 -7.42
C VAL A 77 -15.64 -2.59 -6.91
N PRO A 78 -16.85 -2.96 -6.45
CA PRO A 78 -17.09 -4.26 -5.82
C PRO A 78 -16.88 -5.50 -6.70
N SER A 79 -17.00 -5.39 -8.03
CA SER A 79 -17.20 -6.57 -8.89
C SER A 79 -16.47 -6.50 -10.23
N ILE A 80 -15.13 -6.46 -10.25
CA ILE A 80 -14.33 -6.51 -11.50
C ILE A 80 -13.73 -7.89 -11.83
N GLY A 81 -14.26 -8.98 -11.26
CA GLY A 81 -13.84 -10.35 -11.58
C GLY A 81 -12.45 -10.77 -11.09
N LEU A 82 -11.62 -9.82 -10.65
CA LEU A 82 -10.34 -10.06 -9.98
C LEU A 82 -10.41 -9.48 -8.54
N PRO A 83 -10.14 -10.27 -7.51
CA PRO A 83 -10.20 -9.80 -6.13
C PRO A 83 -8.94 -9.00 -5.75
N SER A 84 -9.13 -7.86 -5.07
CA SER A 84 -8.03 -7.19 -4.36
C SER A 84 -7.61 -8.03 -3.17
N VAL A 85 -6.32 -8.33 -3.04
CA VAL A 85 -5.83 -9.26 -2.01
C VAL A 85 -5.28 -8.48 -0.83
N PRO A 86 -5.79 -8.68 0.40
CA PRO A 86 -5.18 -8.11 1.59
C PRO A 86 -3.79 -8.70 1.81
N GLY A 87 -2.85 -7.88 2.29
CA GLY A 87 -1.46 -8.28 2.53
C GLY A 87 -0.76 -7.38 3.55
N ILE A 88 0.55 -7.61 3.72
CA ILE A 88 1.35 -7.04 4.81
C ILE A 88 2.57 -6.31 4.24
N LEU A 89 2.96 -5.21 4.88
CA LEU A 89 4.21 -4.48 4.71
C LEU A 89 5.04 -4.54 6.00
N ALA A 90 6.35 -4.66 5.88
CA ALA A 90 7.31 -4.63 6.99
C ALA A 90 8.69 -4.19 6.50
#